data_AF-A0A959KUN0-F1
#
_entry.id   AF-A0A959KUN0-F1
#
_cell.length_a   1.000
_cell.length_b   1.000
_cell.length_c   1.000
_cell.angle_alpha   90.00
_cell.angle_beta   90.00
_cell.angle_gamma   90.00
#
_symmetry.space_group_name_H-M   'P 1'
#
loop_
_entity.id
_entity.type
_entity.pdbx_description
1 polymer ?
#
loop_
_entity_poly.entity_id
_entity_poly.type
_entity_poly.pdbx_seq_one_letter_code
_entity_poly.pdbx_strand_id
1 'polypeptide(L)'
;MSAYWMKVALGNLLAAACLGVVLRFAFVVELSWLEFRQVLHAHSHVAMLGWVYLALFGALVETFLGEGRMRTARYRILFWLTQISVLGMLLTFPVEGYGPFSIAFSTAHVLLSYVFAYRFWRDLEAGPAAGPSLRFARGALVFMILSTLALWAMGPIILFGLQGSAFYYMSVQFFLHFQFNGWFLFAVFALLFHHWKEIPQRP
;
A
#
# COMPACT_ATOMS: atom_id res chain seq x y z
N MET A 1 0.33 -17.47 1.23
CA MET A 1 -0.46 -16.49 1.99
C MET A 1 -1.81 -17.14 2.22
N SER A 2 -2.57 -16.82 3.28
CA SER A 2 -3.95 -17.32 3.34
C SER A 2 -4.64 -17.03 2.01
N ALA A 3 -5.19 -18.06 1.36
CA ALA A 3 -5.82 -17.93 0.05
C ALA A 3 -6.86 -16.80 0.03
N TYR A 4 -7.46 -16.51 1.19
CA TYR A 4 -8.40 -15.43 1.37
C TYR A 4 -7.76 -14.03 1.21
N TRP A 5 -6.64 -13.74 1.88
CA TRP A 5 -5.97 -12.43 1.77
C TRP A 5 -5.45 -12.18 0.35
N MET A 6 -4.95 -13.22 -0.31
CA MET A 6 -4.56 -13.14 -1.72
C MET A 6 -5.76 -12.78 -2.61
N LYS A 7 -6.90 -13.45 -2.42
CA LYS A 7 -8.13 -13.18 -3.18
C LYS A 7 -8.62 -11.74 -2.98
N VAL A 8 -8.52 -11.20 -1.76
CA VAL A 8 -8.86 -9.79 -1.49
C VAL A 8 -7.95 -8.85 -2.27
N ALA A 9 -6.63 -9.06 -2.22
CA ALA A 9 -5.71 -8.26 -3.01
C ALA A 9 -6.03 -8.36 -4.51
N LEU A 10 -6.21 -9.57 -5.06
CA LEU A 10 -6.58 -9.78 -6.47
C LEU A 10 -7.92 -9.12 -6.83
N GLY A 11 -8.88 -9.10 -5.91
CA GLY A 11 -10.13 -8.36 -6.07
C GLY A 11 -9.90 -6.84 -6.20
N ASN A 12 -9.00 -6.28 -5.39
CA ASN A 12 -8.60 -4.88 -5.51
C ASN A 12 -7.85 -4.62 -6.83
N LEU A 13 -7.01 -5.55 -7.31
CA LEU A 13 -6.38 -5.43 -8.63
C LEU A 13 -7.43 -5.37 -9.74
N LEU A 14 -8.42 -6.26 -9.69
CA LEU A 14 -9.50 -6.27 -10.66
C LEU A 14 -10.28 -4.95 -10.63
N ALA A 15 -10.63 -4.46 -9.44
CA ALA A 15 -11.28 -3.16 -9.29
C ALA A 15 -10.43 -2.01 -9.86
N ALA A 16 -9.14 -1.98 -9.53
CA ALA A 16 -8.20 -0.99 -10.08
C ALA A 16 -8.10 -1.09 -11.61
N ALA A 17 -8.03 -2.31 -12.17
CA ALA A 17 -7.99 -2.53 -13.62
C ALA A 17 -9.27 -2.03 -14.30
N CYS A 18 -10.45 -2.29 -13.73
CA CYS A 18 -11.72 -1.76 -14.22
C CYS A 18 -11.73 -0.23 -14.22
N LEU A 19 -11.30 0.42 -13.13
CA LEU A 19 -11.17 1.88 -13.10
C LEU A 19 -10.16 2.39 -14.14
N GLY A 20 -9.06 1.66 -14.35
CA GLY A 20 -8.07 1.98 -15.37
C GLY A 20 -8.64 1.91 -16.79
N VAL A 21 -9.48 0.90 -17.08
CA VAL A 21 -10.21 0.80 -18.36
C VAL A 21 -11.15 1.98 -18.54
N VAL A 22 -11.91 2.35 -17.50
CA VAL A 22 -12.80 3.52 -17.54
C VAL A 22 -12.01 4.81 -17.82
N LEU A 23 -10.90 5.03 -17.13
CA LEU A 23 -10.04 6.20 -17.34
C LEU A 23 -9.46 6.25 -18.77
N ARG A 24 -9.09 5.10 -19.34
CA ARG A 24 -8.62 5.03 -20.73
C ARG A 24 -9.75 5.28 -21.73
N PHE A 25 -10.94 4.75 -21.46
CA PHE A 25 -12.12 4.95 -22.30
C PHE A 25 -12.58 6.41 -22.33
N ALA A 26 -12.40 7.15 -21.24
CA ALA A 26 -12.70 8.58 -21.15
C ALA A 26 -11.91 9.47 -22.15
N PHE A 27 -10.80 8.97 -22.72
CA PHE A 27 -10.09 9.66 -23.81
C PHE A 27 -10.66 9.38 -25.21
N VAL A 28 -11.52 8.36 -25.34
CA VAL A 28 -12.17 7.98 -26.60
C VAL A 28 -13.57 8.58 -26.67
N VAL A 29 -14.30 8.56 -25.56
CA VAL A 29 -15.67 9.09 -25.46
C VAL A 29 -15.77 9.97 -24.22
N GLU A 30 -16.38 11.14 -24.36
CA GLU A 30 -16.66 12.03 -23.24
C GLU A 30 -17.70 11.41 -22.31
N LEU A 31 -17.35 11.25 -21.03
CA LEU A 31 -18.21 10.72 -19.99
C LEU A 31 -18.66 11.87 -19.09
N SER A 32 -19.86 12.41 -19.34
CA SER A 32 -20.38 13.59 -18.64
C SER A 32 -20.57 13.43 -17.12
N TRP A 33 -20.61 12.19 -16.63
CA TRP A 33 -20.74 11.85 -15.22
C TRP A 33 -19.40 11.59 -14.52
N LEU A 34 -18.28 11.58 -15.26
CA LEU A 34 -16.98 11.16 -14.75
C LEU A 34 -16.05 12.34 -14.51
N GLU A 35 -15.73 12.57 -13.24
CA GLU A 35 -14.64 13.47 -12.85
C GLU A 35 -13.30 12.73 -12.94
N PHE A 36 -12.55 12.95 -14.04
CA PHE A 36 -11.35 12.18 -14.37
C PHE A 36 -10.33 12.11 -13.23
N ARG A 37 -10.03 13.24 -12.59
CA ARG A 37 -9.05 13.30 -11.49
C ARG A 37 -9.49 12.48 -10.29
N GLN A 38 -10.77 12.54 -9.95
CA GLN A 38 -11.36 11.82 -8.81
C GLN A 38 -11.26 10.30 -9.00
N VAL A 39 -11.64 9.82 -10.18
CA VAL A 39 -11.51 8.41 -10.56
C VAL A 39 -10.04 7.98 -10.64
N LEU A 40 -9.15 8.86 -11.10
CA LEU A 40 -7.70 8.60 -11.11
C LEU A 40 -7.13 8.44 -9.69
N HIS A 41 -7.60 9.23 -8.72
CA HIS A 41 -7.24 9.05 -7.32
C HIS A 41 -7.73 7.69 -6.80
N ALA A 42 -9.00 7.33 -7.05
CA ALA A 42 -9.51 6.02 -6.65
C ALA A 42 -8.69 4.86 -7.27
N HIS A 43 -8.41 4.93 -8.57
CA HIS A 43 -7.61 3.94 -9.29
C HIS A 43 -6.23 3.75 -8.66
N SER A 44 -5.50 4.84 -8.45
CA SER A 44 -4.14 4.78 -7.92
C SER A 44 -4.08 4.28 -6.47
N HIS A 45 -5.00 4.71 -5.60
CA HIS A 45 -5.07 4.22 -4.21
C HIS A 45 -5.44 2.74 -4.16
N VAL A 46 -6.42 2.28 -4.95
CA VAL A 46 -6.81 0.87 -4.96
C VAL A 46 -5.71 -0.02 -5.57
N ALA A 47 -5.02 0.45 -6.61
CA ALA A 47 -3.89 -0.26 -7.20
C ALA A 47 -2.70 -0.38 -6.23
N MET A 48 -2.27 0.72 -5.62
CA MET A 48 -1.08 0.71 -4.76
C MET A 48 -1.37 0.17 -3.37
N LEU A 49 -2.43 0.65 -2.72
CA LEU A 49 -2.76 0.35 -1.33
C LEU A 49 -3.68 -0.86 -1.17
N GLY A 50 -4.58 -1.07 -2.14
CA GLY A 50 -5.47 -2.23 -2.15
C GLY A 50 -4.83 -3.49 -2.70
N TRP A 51 -4.11 -3.40 -3.82
CA TRP A 51 -3.46 -4.54 -4.43
C TRP A 51 -2.05 -4.76 -3.89
N VAL A 52 -1.10 -3.88 -4.24
CA VAL A 52 0.34 -4.13 -3.97
C VAL A 52 0.60 -4.20 -2.48
N TYR A 53 0.15 -3.21 -1.71
CA TYR A 53 0.38 -3.15 -0.27
C TYR A 53 -0.21 -4.37 0.46
N LEU A 54 -1.49 -4.73 0.23
CA LEU A 54 -2.11 -5.85 0.95
C LEU A 54 -1.52 -7.21 0.55
N ALA A 55 -1.14 -7.38 -0.72
CA ALA A 55 -0.42 -8.58 -1.16
C ALA A 55 0.93 -8.72 -0.43
N LEU A 56 1.71 -7.64 -0.36
CA LEU A 56 3.00 -7.63 0.34
C LEU A 56 2.84 -7.77 1.86
N PHE A 57 1.86 -7.10 2.47
CA PHE A 57 1.51 -7.28 3.88
C PHE A 57 1.30 -8.76 4.19
N GLY A 58 0.43 -9.43 3.43
CA GLY A 58 0.08 -10.82 3.70
C GLY A 58 1.23 -11.77 3.44
N ALA A 59 1.98 -11.57 2.34
CA ALA A 59 3.15 -12.36 2.00
C ALA A 59 4.27 -12.22 3.04
N LEU A 60 4.56 -10.99 3.51
CA LEU A 60 5.59 -10.73 4.52
C LEU A 60 5.24 -11.38 5.87
N VAL A 61 3.99 -11.21 6.32
CA VAL A 61 3.53 -11.79 7.60
C VAL A 61 3.66 -13.31 7.58
N GLU A 62 3.20 -13.96 6.51
CA GLU A 62 3.29 -15.41 6.41
C GLU A 62 4.74 -15.89 6.31
N THR A 63 5.52 -15.28 5.42
CA THR A 63 6.90 -15.73 5.15
C THR A 63 7.78 -15.62 6.39
N PHE A 64 7.71 -14.49 7.10
CA PHE A 64 8.64 -14.23 8.20
C PHE A 64 8.11 -14.65 9.57
N LEU A 65 6.79 -14.75 9.77
CA LEU A 65 6.20 -15.09 11.08
C LEU A 65 5.49 -16.45 11.09
N GLY A 66 5.34 -17.10 9.94
CA GLY A 66 4.66 -18.38 9.78
C GLY A 66 3.14 -18.31 9.86
N GLU A 67 2.49 -19.40 9.45
CA GLU A 67 1.01 -19.48 9.38
C GLU A 67 0.33 -19.25 10.74
N GLY A 68 0.94 -19.70 11.84
CA GLY A 68 0.39 -19.56 13.19
C GLY A 68 0.23 -18.09 13.62
N ARG A 69 1.21 -17.24 13.32
CA ARG A 69 1.17 -15.80 13.64
C ARG A 69 0.24 -15.04 12.71
N MET A 70 0.18 -15.42 11.42
CA MET A 70 -0.77 -14.86 10.45
C MET A 70 -2.23 -15.04 10.91
N ARG A 71 -2.55 -16.17 11.55
CA ARG A 71 -3.90 -16.47 12.05
C ARG A 71 -4.25 -15.79 13.36
N THR A 72 -3.30 -15.08 13.99
CA THR A 72 -3.61 -14.30 15.19
C THR A 72 -4.62 -13.20 14.88
N ALA A 73 -5.51 -12.94 15.83
CA ALA A 73 -6.53 -11.90 15.68
C ALA A 73 -5.92 -10.53 15.35
N ARG A 74 -4.70 -10.26 15.82
CA ARG A 74 -4.02 -8.96 15.66
C ARG A 74 -3.73 -8.61 14.20
N TYR A 75 -3.09 -9.50 13.44
CA TYR A 75 -2.80 -9.25 12.02
C TYR A 75 -4.05 -9.35 11.15
N ARG A 76 -4.98 -10.24 11.51
CA ARG A 76 -6.27 -10.35 10.82
C ARG A 76 -7.11 -9.08 10.94
N ILE A 77 -7.25 -8.53 12.15
CA ILE A 77 -7.97 -7.27 12.37
C ILE A 77 -7.26 -6.14 11.61
N LEU A 78 -5.93 -6.06 11.70
CA LEU A 78 -5.17 -5.02 11.02
C LEU A 78 -5.36 -5.07 9.50
N PHE A 79 -5.23 -6.25 8.88
CA PHE A 79 -5.47 -6.45 7.45
C PHE A 79 -6.87 -5.97 7.05
N TRP A 80 -7.90 -6.32 7.83
CA TRP A 80 -9.28 -5.98 7.51
C TRP A 80 -9.61 -4.51 7.70
N LEU A 81 -9.07 -3.87 8.75
CA LEU A 81 -9.20 -2.43 8.92
C LEU A 81 -8.53 -1.70 7.75
N THR A 82 -7.36 -2.16 7.30
CA THR A 82 -6.68 -1.59 6.15
C THR A 82 -7.49 -1.78 4.86
N GLN A 83 -8.07 -2.97 4.65
CA GLN A 83 -8.96 -3.21 3.51
C GLN A 83 -10.22 -2.35 3.55
N ILE A 84 -10.82 -2.12 4.73
CA ILE A 84 -11.96 -1.21 4.89
C ILE A 84 -11.55 0.20 4.48
N SER A 85 -10.35 0.67 4.86
CA SER A 85 -9.84 1.96 4.38
C SER A 85 -9.69 2.01 2.87
N VAL A 86 -9.23 0.94 2.23
CA VAL A 86 -9.13 0.83 0.76
C VAL A 86 -10.50 0.91 0.09
N LEU A 87 -11.49 0.17 0.60
CA LEU A 87 -12.86 0.22 0.08
C LEU A 87 -13.50 1.58 0.31
N GLY A 88 -13.22 2.22 1.44
CA GLY A 88 -13.61 3.60 1.70
C GLY A 88 -13.08 4.52 0.62
N MET A 89 -11.75 4.51 0.37
CA MET A 89 -11.13 5.29 -0.71
C MET A 89 -11.71 4.97 -2.10
N LEU A 90 -11.96 3.69 -2.41
CA LEU A 90 -12.55 3.28 -3.69
C LEU A 90 -13.91 3.93 -3.92
N LEU A 91 -14.73 4.07 -2.87
CA LEU A 91 -16.09 4.59 -2.97
C LEU A 91 -16.15 6.11 -2.84
N THR A 92 -15.32 6.71 -1.98
CA THR A 92 -15.42 8.14 -1.68
C THR A 92 -14.64 9.00 -2.68
N PHE A 93 -13.47 8.57 -3.15
CA PHE A 93 -12.69 9.38 -4.10
C PHE A 93 -13.45 9.71 -5.38
N PRO A 94 -14.19 8.79 -6.04
CA PRO A 94 -14.98 9.11 -7.24
C PRO A 94 -16.15 10.06 -7.00
N VAL A 95 -16.60 10.22 -5.75
CA VAL A 95 -17.79 11.01 -5.39
C VAL A 95 -17.43 12.41 -4.89
N GLU A 96 -16.40 12.52 -4.04
CA GLU A 96 -16.03 13.78 -3.39
C GLU A 96 -14.57 14.19 -3.63
N GLY A 97 -13.78 13.42 -4.36
CA GLY A 97 -12.36 13.70 -4.59
C GLY A 97 -11.58 13.79 -3.28
N TYR A 98 -10.90 14.91 -3.03
CA TYR A 98 -10.22 15.19 -1.77
C TYR A 98 -11.17 15.67 -0.65
N GLY A 99 -12.36 15.09 -0.59
CA GLY A 99 -13.33 15.35 0.46
C GLY A 99 -12.91 14.75 1.82
N PRO A 100 -13.63 15.09 2.90
CA PRO A 100 -13.28 14.71 4.25
C PRO A 100 -13.27 13.19 4.46
N PHE A 101 -14.15 12.42 3.81
CA PHE A 101 -14.19 10.96 3.98
C PHE A 101 -13.01 10.29 3.27
N SER A 102 -12.64 10.75 2.08
CA SER A 102 -11.51 10.25 1.29
C SER A 102 -10.19 10.54 1.98
N ILE A 103 -10.06 11.72 2.59
CA ILE A 103 -8.92 12.07 3.46
C ILE A 103 -8.93 11.17 4.70
N ALA A 104 -10.07 11.02 5.39
CA ALA A 104 -10.16 10.20 6.59
C ALA A 104 -9.76 8.73 6.33
N PHE A 105 -10.23 8.12 5.25
CA PHE A 105 -9.85 6.75 4.89
C PHE A 105 -8.38 6.63 4.47
N SER A 106 -7.86 7.59 3.71
CA SER A 106 -6.42 7.66 3.37
C SER A 106 -5.56 7.78 4.62
N THR A 107 -5.92 8.66 5.55
CA THR A 107 -5.22 8.84 6.83
C THR A 107 -5.32 7.59 7.69
N ALA A 108 -6.49 6.97 7.80
CA ALA A 108 -6.66 5.71 8.52
C ALA A 108 -5.74 4.63 7.96
N HIS A 109 -5.65 4.50 6.63
CA HIS A 109 -4.74 3.57 5.98
C HIS A 109 -3.27 3.84 6.36
N VAL A 110 -2.82 5.10 6.34
CA VAL A 110 -1.45 5.47 6.74
C VAL A 110 -1.18 5.11 8.20
N LEU A 111 -2.08 5.42 9.12
CA LEU A 111 -1.93 5.09 10.54
C LEU A 111 -1.89 3.58 10.77
N LEU A 112 -2.74 2.82 10.08
CA LEU A 112 -2.72 1.35 10.13
C LEU A 112 -1.41 0.79 9.57
N SER A 113 -0.83 1.41 8.53
CA SER A 113 0.50 1.05 8.02
C SER A 113 1.61 1.28 9.04
N TYR A 114 1.52 2.31 9.88
CA TYR A 114 2.47 2.50 10.98
C TYR A 114 2.30 1.44 12.06
N VAL A 115 1.05 1.10 12.41
CA VAL A 115 0.77 0.00 13.33
C VAL A 115 1.32 -1.32 12.78
N PHE A 116 1.19 -1.56 11.48
CA PHE A 116 1.78 -2.71 10.81
C PHE A 116 3.30 -2.69 10.92
N ALA A 117 3.95 -1.59 10.53
CA ALA A 117 5.39 -1.44 10.59
C ALA A 117 5.94 -1.75 11.98
N TYR A 118 5.35 -1.12 12.99
CA TYR A 118 5.77 -1.29 14.38
C TYR A 118 5.61 -2.75 14.86
N ARG A 119 4.44 -3.36 14.63
CA ARG A 119 4.17 -4.74 15.09
C ARG A 119 5.03 -5.74 14.36
N PHE A 120 5.10 -5.64 13.03
CA PHE A 120 5.88 -6.53 12.20
C PHE A 120 7.37 -6.42 12.54
N TRP A 121 7.89 -5.21 12.74
CA TRP A 121 9.27 -5.00 13.19
C TRP A 121 9.58 -5.72 14.51
N ARG A 122 8.70 -5.59 15.51
CA ARG A 122 8.89 -6.24 16.82
C ARG A 122 8.84 -7.76 16.72
N ASP A 123 7.91 -8.31 15.92
CA ASP A 123 7.83 -9.75 15.73
C ASP A 123 9.02 -10.29 14.92
N LEU A 124 9.57 -9.50 13.99
CA LEU A 124 10.82 -9.83 13.27
C LEU A 124 12.03 -9.90 14.22
N GLU A 125 12.12 -9.04 15.23
CA GLU A 125 13.19 -9.08 16.24
C GLU A 125 13.10 -10.28 17.18
N ALA A 126 11.89 -10.77 17.45
CA ALA A 126 11.67 -11.95 18.27
C ALA A 126 11.86 -13.27 17.52
N GLY A 127 12.00 -13.22 16.19
CA GLY A 127 12.10 -14.40 15.33
C GLY A 127 13.54 -14.88 15.11
N PRO A 128 13.72 -16.14 14.68
CA PRO A 128 15.05 -16.71 14.37
C PRO A 128 15.58 -16.26 12.99
N ALA A 129 14.81 -15.46 12.24
CA ALA A 129 15.17 -15.03 10.90
C ALA A 129 16.44 -14.16 10.96
N ALA A 130 17.45 -14.53 10.17
CA ALA A 130 18.69 -13.77 10.04
C ALA A 130 19.19 -13.83 8.59
N GLY A 131 19.84 -12.75 8.15
CA GLY A 131 20.45 -12.64 6.82
C GLY A 131 19.90 -11.48 5.97
N PRO A 132 20.21 -11.48 4.67
CA PRO A 132 19.82 -10.41 3.74
C PRO A 132 18.30 -10.19 3.68
N SER A 133 17.50 -11.26 3.66
CA SER A 133 16.02 -11.17 3.60
C SER A 133 15.43 -10.31 4.72
N LEU A 134 15.93 -10.48 5.96
CA LEU A 134 15.50 -9.67 7.11
C LEU A 134 15.90 -8.20 6.96
N ARG A 135 17.11 -7.92 6.46
CA ARG A 135 17.58 -6.54 6.23
C ARG A 135 16.71 -5.83 5.20
N PHE A 136 16.32 -6.53 4.14
CA PHE A 136 15.39 -6.01 3.14
C PHE A 136 13.98 -5.82 3.71
N ALA A 137 13.47 -6.74 4.53
CA ALA A 137 12.16 -6.57 5.18
C ALA A 137 12.14 -5.32 6.09
N ARG A 138 13.19 -5.13 6.90
CA ARG A 138 13.36 -3.94 7.73
C ARG A 138 13.49 -2.67 6.89
N GLY A 139 14.32 -2.70 5.85
CA GLY A 139 14.47 -1.58 4.91
C GLY A 139 13.14 -1.18 4.27
N ALA A 140 12.32 -2.16 3.88
CA ALA A 140 10.97 -1.91 3.37
C ALA A 140 10.16 -1.09 4.39
N LEU A 141 10.06 -1.55 5.64
CA LEU A 141 9.27 -0.84 6.67
C LEU A 141 9.76 0.60 6.89
N VAL A 142 11.09 0.82 6.89
CA VAL A 142 11.66 2.17 6.99
C VAL A 142 11.25 3.03 5.81
N PHE A 143 11.38 2.54 4.57
CA PHE A 143 10.99 3.30 3.39
C PHE A 143 9.49 3.56 3.32
N MET A 144 8.66 2.65 3.81
CA MET A 144 7.23 2.86 3.92
C MET A 144 6.93 4.06 4.82
N ILE A 145 7.51 4.11 6.03
CA ILE A 145 7.32 5.24 6.94
C ILE A 145 7.91 6.51 6.33
N LEU A 146 9.12 6.45 5.78
CA LEU A 146 9.79 7.60 5.16
C LEU A 146 8.93 8.22 4.05
N SER A 147 8.36 7.39 3.18
CA SER A 147 7.54 7.86 2.04
C SER A 147 6.38 8.76 2.48
N THR A 148 5.81 8.51 3.66
CA THR A 148 4.64 9.23 4.16
C THR A 148 4.95 10.62 4.70
N LEU A 149 6.21 10.99 4.93
CA LEU A 149 6.58 12.35 5.33
C LEU A 149 6.08 13.40 4.32
N ALA A 150 6.15 13.07 3.03
CA ALA A 150 5.65 13.93 1.98
C ALA A 150 4.11 13.98 1.90
N LEU A 151 3.40 12.95 2.38
CA LEU A 151 1.94 12.98 2.48
C LEU A 151 1.49 13.96 3.57
N TRP A 152 2.19 14.03 4.70
CA TRP A 152 1.87 14.99 5.76
C TRP A 152 2.09 16.44 5.33
N ALA A 153 3.01 16.68 4.39
CA ALA A 153 3.19 17.99 3.77
C ALA A 153 2.02 18.38 2.83
N MET A 154 1.22 17.43 2.33
CA MET A 154 0.13 17.74 1.39
C MET A 154 -0.97 18.59 2.01
N GLY A 155 -1.32 18.37 3.27
CA GLY A 155 -2.33 19.18 3.97
C GLY A 155 -1.97 20.67 3.95
N PRO A 156 -0.79 21.07 4.47
CA PRO A 156 -0.28 22.43 4.36
C PRO A 156 -0.20 22.95 2.92
N ILE A 157 0.34 22.17 1.98
CA ILE A 157 0.47 22.58 0.56
C ILE A 157 -0.89 22.95 -0.03
N ILE A 158 -1.92 22.13 0.24
CA ILE A 158 -3.28 22.38 -0.23
C ILE A 158 -3.88 23.61 0.47
N LEU A 159 -3.71 23.72 1.80
CA LEU A 159 -4.23 24.83 2.59
C LEU A 159 -3.67 26.19 2.16
N PHE A 160 -2.39 26.25 1.80
CA PHE A 160 -1.73 27.45 1.29
C PHE A 160 -1.94 27.69 -0.22
N GLY A 161 -2.79 26.91 -0.89
CA GLY A 161 -3.09 27.08 -2.32
C GLY A 161 -1.93 26.75 -3.26
N LEU A 162 -0.95 25.96 -2.82
CA LEU A 162 0.26 25.61 -3.58
C LEU A 162 0.06 24.38 -4.48
N GLN A 163 -1.18 24.03 -4.81
CA GLN A 163 -1.49 22.94 -5.73
C GLN A 163 -0.89 23.22 -7.11
N GLY A 164 -0.24 22.23 -7.73
CA GLY A 164 0.46 22.41 -9.01
C GLY A 164 1.77 23.19 -8.92
N SER A 165 2.23 23.58 -7.73
CA SER A 165 3.57 24.14 -7.54
C SER A 165 4.66 23.05 -7.55
N ALA A 166 5.92 23.47 -7.59
CA ALA A 166 7.05 22.56 -7.41
C ALA A 166 6.96 21.77 -6.10
N PHE A 167 6.52 22.39 -5.00
CA PHE A 167 6.35 21.71 -3.71
C PHE A 167 5.32 20.59 -3.79
N TYR A 168 4.18 20.84 -4.43
CA TYR A 168 3.15 19.82 -4.65
C TYR A 168 3.69 18.63 -5.43
N TYR A 169 4.33 18.87 -6.58
CA TYR A 169 4.88 17.80 -7.41
C TYR A 169 6.03 17.05 -6.73
N MET A 170 6.93 17.75 -6.03
CA MET A 170 7.99 17.12 -5.26
C MET A 170 7.44 16.22 -4.16
N SER A 171 6.39 16.65 -3.45
CA SER A 171 5.75 15.81 -2.43
C SER A 171 5.11 14.56 -3.02
N VAL A 172 4.40 14.67 -4.15
CA VAL A 172 3.85 13.48 -4.85
C VAL A 172 4.99 12.55 -5.27
N GLN A 173 6.03 13.07 -5.93
CA GLN A 173 7.14 12.28 -6.44
C GLN A 173 7.96 11.62 -5.32
N PHE A 174 8.19 12.33 -4.21
CA PHE A 174 8.88 11.77 -3.04
C PHE A 174 8.11 10.57 -2.48
N PHE A 175 6.79 10.72 -2.30
CA PHE A 175 5.94 9.61 -1.85
C PHE A 175 6.03 8.42 -2.81
N LEU A 176 5.82 8.64 -4.10
CA LEU A 176 5.85 7.56 -5.10
C LEU A 176 7.24 6.90 -5.20
N HIS A 177 8.31 7.69 -5.18
CA HIS A 177 9.68 7.18 -5.27
C HIS A 177 9.98 6.19 -4.14
N PHE A 178 9.72 6.57 -2.89
CA PHE A 178 9.97 5.70 -1.74
C PHE A 178 8.94 4.59 -1.56
N GLN A 179 7.74 4.72 -2.12
CA GLN A 179 6.79 3.61 -2.21
C GLN A 179 7.26 2.54 -3.18
N PHE A 180 7.55 2.90 -4.44
CA PHE A 180 7.92 1.93 -5.46
C PHE A 180 9.35 1.40 -5.30
N ASN A 181 10.34 2.28 -5.20
CA ASN A 181 11.76 1.90 -5.14
C ASN A 181 12.24 1.57 -3.72
N GLY A 182 11.49 1.98 -2.70
CA GLY A 182 11.74 1.65 -1.31
C GLY A 182 10.84 0.51 -0.86
N TRP A 183 9.69 0.85 -0.29
CA TRP A 183 8.77 -0.09 0.35
C TRP A 183 8.46 -1.35 -0.49
N PHE A 184 7.91 -1.19 -1.69
CA PHE A 184 7.50 -2.32 -2.52
C PHE A 184 8.68 -3.16 -3.00
N LEU A 185 9.69 -2.52 -3.59
CA LEU A 185 10.86 -3.22 -4.11
C LEU A 185 11.62 -3.97 -3.01
N PHE A 186 11.85 -3.33 -1.86
CA PHE A 186 12.54 -3.98 -0.74
C PHE A 186 11.72 -5.13 -0.15
N ALA A 187 10.40 -4.99 -0.06
CA ALA A 187 9.53 -6.10 0.37
C ALA A 187 9.61 -7.29 -0.60
N VAL A 188 9.61 -7.04 -1.92
CA VAL A 188 9.80 -8.10 -2.93
C VAL A 188 11.17 -8.76 -2.79
N PHE A 189 12.26 -8.01 -2.62
CA PHE A 189 13.58 -8.58 -2.40
C PHE A 189 13.68 -9.35 -1.09
N ALA A 190 13.01 -8.90 -0.03
CA ALA A 190 12.94 -9.64 1.22
C ALA A 190 12.32 -11.04 1.02
N LEU A 191 11.20 -11.10 0.29
CA LEU A 191 10.52 -12.35 -0.05
C LEU A 191 11.38 -13.24 -0.97
N LEU A 192 12.00 -12.64 -2.00
CA LEU A 192 12.84 -13.36 -2.97
C LEU A 192 14.07 -14.00 -2.29
N PHE A 193 14.80 -13.24 -1.47
CA PHE A 193 15.98 -13.76 -0.76
C PHE A 193 15.61 -14.76 0.33
N HIS A 194 14.40 -14.66 0.90
CA HIS A 194 13.90 -15.70 1.79
C HIS A 194 13.71 -17.01 1.03
N HIS A 195 13.01 -16.96 -0.10
CA HIS A 195 12.76 -18.14 -0.94
C HIS A 195 14.07 -18.78 -1.45
N TRP A 196 15.03 -17.98 -1.90
CA TRP A 196 16.33 -18.49 -2.38
C TRP A 196 17.10 -19.27 -1.30
N LYS A 197 17.02 -18.85 -0.03
CA LYS A 197 17.66 -19.55 1.09
C LYS A 197 17.05 -20.93 1.33
N GLU A 198 15.78 -21.12 1.01
CA GLU A 198 15.06 -22.39 1.19
C GLU A 198 15.27 -23.38 0.04
N ILE A 199 15.74 -22.93 -1.13
CA ILE A 199 16.09 -23.82 -2.23
C ILE A 199 17.33 -24.65 -1.81
N PRO A 200 17.27 -26.00 -1.85
CA PRO A 200 18.43 -26.83 -1.59
C PRO A 200 19.56 -26.42 -2.52
N GLN A 201 20.68 -25.97 -1.94
CA GLN A 201 21.89 -25.69 -2.71
C GLN A 201 22.35 -27.03 -3.31
N ARG A 202 22.10 -27.24 -4.60
CA ARG A 202 22.61 -28.43 -5.29
C ARG A 202 24.14 -28.35 -5.30
N PRO A 203 24.84 -29.44 -4.96
CA PRO A 203 26.30 -29.47 -4.96
C PRO A 203 26.88 -29.20 -6.36
#